data_AF-A0A662VH04-F1
#
_entry.id   AF-A0A662VH04-F1
#
_cell.length_a   1.000
_cell.length_b   1.000
_cell.length_c   1.000
_cell.angle_alpha   90.00
_cell.angle_beta   90.00
_cell.angle_gamma   90.00
#
_symmetry.space_group_name_H-M   'P 1'
#
loop_
_entity.id
_entity.type
_entity.pdbx_description
1 polymer ?
#
loop_
_entity_poly.entity_id
_entity_poly.type
_entity_poly.pdbx_seq_one_letter_code
_entity_poly.pdbx_strand_id
1 'polypeptide(L)'
;MARTLLLVLIIVALIIPIILTHYIFEEVFRYEEYRVSLFISGIMQSSALIVESNGVSQVVYIEGTELGKSLIEKIIDKSYIAKVINELEKTKERIRIEKFVIKIGGKSLVASLEVIKLGSLTIPRNYLALALILGLSGVLILVSLFVAFPLIPRTRIT
;
A
#
# COMPACT_ATOMS: atom_id res chain seq x y z
N MET A 1 34.65 17.19 29.35
CA MET A 1 34.93 16.32 28.19
C MET A 1 33.97 15.14 28.09
N ALA A 2 33.84 14.26 29.09
CA ALA A 2 32.92 13.11 29.02
C ALA A 2 31.44 13.49 28.81
N ARG A 3 30.94 14.51 29.52
CA ARG A 3 29.55 15.00 29.35
C ARG A 3 29.28 15.59 27.97
N THR A 4 30.26 16.31 27.40
CA THR A 4 30.17 16.91 26.07
C THR A 4 30.16 15.85 24.97
N LEU A 5 31.00 14.82 25.10
CA LEU A 5 31.02 13.65 24.21
C LEU A 5 29.70 12.88 24.24
N LEU A 6 29.13 12.67 25.44
CA LEU A 6 27.86 11.97 25.62
C LEU A 6 26.70 12.71 24.96
N LEU A 7 26.69 14.05 25.05
CA LEU A 7 25.68 14.91 24.42
C LEU A 7 25.77 14.86 22.88
N VAL A 8 26.98 14.89 22.32
CA VAL A 8 27.21 14.69 20.88
C VAL A 8 26.72 13.31 20.42
N LEU A 9 26.99 12.27 21.21
CA LEU A 9 26.59 10.89 20.90
C LEU A 9 25.05 10.73 20.87
N ILE A 10 24.35 11.36 21.81
CA ILE A 10 22.87 11.38 21.84
C ILE A 10 22.31 12.12 20.61
N ILE A 11 22.87 13.28 20.28
CA ILE A 11 22.43 14.08 19.12
C ILE A 11 22.62 13.28 17.83
N VAL A 12 23.78 12.65 17.65
CA VAL A 12 24.09 11.82 16.48
C VAL A 12 23.18 10.59 16.41
N ALA A 13 22.91 9.94 17.54
CA ALA A 13 22.03 8.77 17.63
C ALA A 13 20.54 9.09 17.40
N LEU A 14 20.13 10.35 17.48
CA LEU A 14 18.77 10.79 17.18
C LEU A 14 18.64 11.36 15.76
N ILE A 15 19.55 12.24 15.36
CA ILE A 15 19.43 12.98 14.10
C ILE A 15 19.68 12.07 12.89
N ILE A 16 20.73 11.24 12.93
CA ILE A 16 21.07 10.38 11.77
C ILE A 16 19.93 9.42 11.45
N PRO A 17 19.32 8.70 12.41
CA PRO A 17 18.20 7.80 12.11
C PRO A 17 16.96 8.53 11.60
N ILE A 18 16.66 9.74 12.10
CA ILE A 18 15.51 10.52 11.64
C ILE A 18 15.69 10.93 10.17
N ILE A 19 16.87 11.43 9.81
CA ILE A 19 17.17 11.82 8.42
C ILE A 19 17.14 10.58 7.51
N LEU A 20 17.75 9.49 7.94
CA LEU A 20 17.87 8.27 7.13
C LEU A 20 16.53 7.56 6.94
N THR A 21 15.67 7.57 7.97
CA THR A 21 14.28 7.09 7.85
C THR A 21 13.47 7.96 6.90
N HIS A 22 13.61 9.29 6.95
CA HIS A 22 12.95 10.20 6.02
C HIS A 22 13.26 9.86 4.54
N TYR A 23 14.54 9.65 4.21
CA TYR A 23 14.95 9.24 2.86
C TYR A 23 14.40 7.87 2.44
N ILE A 24 14.28 6.92 3.36
CA ILE A 24 13.74 5.58 3.05
C ILE A 24 12.24 5.61 2.78
N PHE A 25 11.52 6.56 3.38
CA PHE A 25 10.09 6.75 3.12
C PHE A 25 9.79 7.45 1.80
N GLU A 26 10.77 8.07 1.12
CA GLU A 26 10.56 8.66 -0.21
C GLU A 26 10.31 7.58 -1.28
N GLU A 27 10.98 6.42 -1.17
CA GLU A 27 10.73 5.27 -2.05
C GLU A 27 9.76 4.28 -1.40
N VAL A 28 8.48 4.44 -1.68
CA VAL A 28 7.40 3.57 -1.19
C VAL A 28 6.74 2.80 -2.33
N PHE A 29 6.54 1.50 -2.11
CA PHE A 29 5.65 0.69 -2.93
C PHE A 29 4.21 0.98 -2.52
N ARG A 30 3.36 1.31 -3.49
CA ARG A 30 1.92 1.43 -3.29
C ARG A 30 1.23 0.19 -3.85
N TYR A 31 0.45 -0.44 -2.99
CA TYR A 31 -0.43 -1.55 -3.32
C TYR A 31 -1.86 -1.07 -3.16
N GLU A 32 -2.67 -1.24 -4.19
CA GLU A 32 -4.07 -0.87 -4.13
C GLU A 32 -4.94 -2.04 -4.56
N GLU A 33 -6.01 -2.27 -3.80
CA GLU A 33 -6.91 -3.39 -4.03
C GLU A 33 -8.24 -2.88 -4.55
N TYR A 34 -8.71 -3.49 -5.63
CA TYR A 34 -9.95 -3.14 -6.31
C TYR A 34 -10.81 -4.38 -6.50
N ARG A 35 -12.11 -4.26 -6.19
CA ARG A 35 -13.12 -5.24 -6.58
C ARG A 35 -13.83 -4.76 -7.83
N VAL A 36 -13.86 -5.59 -8.87
CA VAL A 36 -14.60 -5.35 -10.10
C VAL A 36 -15.75 -6.36 -10.23
N SER A 37 -16.99 -5.90 -10.10
CA SER A 37 -18.19 -6.73 -10.22
C SER A 37 -18.84 -6.55 -11.58
N LEU A 38 -19.05 -7.64 -12.31
CA LEU A 38 -19.80 -7.69 -13.56
C LEU A 38 -21.26 -8.00 -13.28
N PHE A 39 -22.14 -7.11 -13.73
CA PHE A 39 -23.58 -7.29 -13.71
C PHE A 39 -24.10 -7.46 -15.13
N ILE A 40 -24.98 -8.42 -15.37
CA ILE A 40 -25.73 -8.55 -16.63
C ILE A 40 -27.20 -8.41 -16.31
N SER A 41 -27.88 -7.47 -16.99
CA SER A 41 -29.29 -7.15 -16.73
C SER A 41 -29.59 -6.84 -15.26
N GLY A 42 -28.62 -6.25 -14.55
CA GLY A 42 -28.72 -5.93 -13.11
C GLY A 42 -28.40 -7.08 -12.15
N ILE A 43 -28.13 -8.29 -12.65
CA ILE A 43 -27.77 -9.47 -11.83
C ILE A 43 -26.25 -9.62 -11.83
N MET A 44 -25.64 -9.72 -10.65
CA MET A 44 -24.21 -9.99 -10.53
C MET A 44 -23.90 -11.36 -11.10
N GLN A 45 -23.03 -11.41 -12.11
CA GLN A 45 -22.58 -12.65 -12.75
C GLN A 45 -21.24 -13.10 -12.21
N SER A 46 -20.33 -12.15 -11.99
CA SER A 46 -18.97 -12.43 -11.53
C SER A 46 -18.36 -11.21 -10.85
N SER A 47 -17.30 -11.45 -10.09
CA SER A 47 -16.50 -10.44 -9.40
C SER A 47 -15.03 -10.80 -9.55
N ALA A 48 -14.17 -9.80 -9.72
CA ALA A 48 -12.74 -9.95 -9.83
C ALA A 48 -12.03 -9.09 -8.78
N LEU A 49 -10.98 -9.65 -8.17
CA LEU A 49 -10.03 -8.91 -7.36
C LEU A 49 -8.86 -8.48 -8.24
N ILE A 50 -8.64 -7.18 -8.31
CA ILE A 50 -7.52 -6.57 -9.02
C ILE A 50 -6.61 -5.94 -8.00
N VAL A 51 -5.31 -6.21 -8.13
CA VAL A 51 -4.27 -5.56 -7.34
C VAL A 51 -3.46 -4.69 -8.28
N GLU A 52 -3.30 -3.43 -7.92
CA GLU A 52 -2.39 -2.51 -8.57
C GLU A 52 -1.13 -2.35 -7.74
N SER A 53 0.02 -2.54 -8.37
CA SER A 53 1.33 -2.30 -7.78
C SER A 53 2.18 -1.50 -8.76
N ASN A 54 2.61 -0.31 -8.34
CA ASN A 54 3.46 0.58 -9.15
C ASN A 54 2.97 0.81 -10.60
N GLY A 55 1.67 1.03 -10.78
CA GLY A 55 1.06 1.26 -12.10
C GLY A 55 0.88 0.00 -12.95
N VAL A 56 1.15 -1.18 -12.40
CA VAL A 56 0.83 -2.47 -13.02
C VAL A 56 -0.39 -3.05 -12.32
N SER A 57 -1.52 -3.11 -13.03
CA SER A 57 -2.74 -3.76 -12.54
C SER A 57 -2.77 -5.23 -12.94
N GLN A 58 -3.00 -6.12 -11.98
CA GLN A 58 -3.09 -7.56 -12.19
C GLN A 58 -4.39 -8.12 -11.59
N VAL A 59 -5.07 -8.98 -12.35
CA VAL A 59 -6.20 -9.77 -11.85
C VAL A 59 -5.65 -10.91 -11.00
N VAL A 60 -6.02 -10.95 -9.73
CA VAL A 60 -5.55 -11.96 -8.75
C VAL A 60 -6.53 -13.11 -8.63
N TYR A 61 -7.83 -12.79 -8.68
CA TYR A 61 -8.90 -13.76 -8.45
C TYR A 61 -10.15 -13.35 -9.20
N ILE A 62 -10.90 -14.33 -9.73
CA ILE A 62 -12.20 -14.13 -10.34
C ILE A 62 -13.17 -15.18 -9.81
N GLU A 63 -14.30 -14.74 -9.26
CA GLU A 63 -15.41 -15.57 -8.79
C GLU A 63 -16.68 -15.35 -9.61
N GLY A 64 -17.54 -16.35 -9.68
CA GLY A 64 -18.85 -16.27 -10.33
C GLY A 64 -19.10 -17.35 -11.38
N THR A 65 -20.03 -17.07 -12.28
CA THR A 65 -20.41 -17.98 -13.37
C THR A 65 -19.29 -18.11 -14.41
N GLU A 66 -19.14 -19.28 -15.03
CA GLU A 66 -18.12 -19.50 -16.08
C GLU A 66 -18.23 -18.47 -17.22
N LEU A 67 -19.46 -18.13 -17.59
CA LEU A 67 -19.73 -17.12 -18.61
C LEU A 67 -19.33 -15.72 -18.12
N GLY A 68 -19.63 -15.36 -16.87
CA GLY A 68 -19.23 -14.09 -16.28
C GLY A 68 -17.71 -13.96 -16.11
N LYS A 69 -17.00 -15.03 -15.73
CA LYS A 69 -15.53 -15.07 -15.66
C LYS A 69 -14.91 -14.77 -17.01
N SER A 70 -15.34 -15.49 -18.05
CA SER A 70 -14.83 -15.27 -19.42
C SER A 70 -15.12 -13.86 -19.93
N LEU A 71 -16.28 -13.29 -19.59
CA LEU A 71 -16.61 -11.90 -19.95
C LEU A 71 -15.77 -10.90 -19.17
N ILE A 72 -15.55 -11.11 -17.88
CA ILE A 72 -14.65 -10.30 -17.07
C ILE A 72 -13.27 -10.31 -17.72
N GLU A 73 -12.66 -11.46 -17.98
CA GLU A 73 -11.33 -11.54 -18.62
C GLU A 73 -11.26 -10.80 -19.97
N LYS A 74 -12.34 -10.84 -20.77
CA LYS A 74 -12.40 -10.14 -22.05
C LYS A 74 -12.57 -8.62 -21.92
N ILE A 75 -13.28 -8.14 -20.91
CA ILE A 75 -13.52 -6.70 -20.71
C ILE A 75 -12.35 -6.07 -19.93
N ILE A 76 -11.80 -6.82 -18.98
CA ILE A 76 -10.67 -6.49 -18.11
C ILE A 76 -9.38 -6.83 -18.88
N ASP A 77 -9.20 -6.23 -20.05
CA ASP A 77 -7.89 -6.19 -20.68
C ASP A 77 -7.02 -5.15 -19.96
N LYS A 78 -5.70 -5.33 -19.91
CA LYS A 78 -4.77 -4.54 -19.07
C LYS A 78 -4.93 -3.03 -19.27
N SER A 79 -5.26 -2.58 -20.49
CA SER A 79 -5.45 -1.16 -20.82
C SER A 79 -6.75 -0.57 -20.27
N TYR A 80 -7.82 -1.37 -20.20
CA TYR A 80 -9.13 -0.91 -19.75
C TYR A 80 -9.14 -0.72 -18.23
N ILE A 81 -8.57 -1.66 -17.49
CA ILE A 81 -8.43 -1.60 -16.03
C ILE A 81 -7.66 -0.34 -15.61
N ALA A 82 -6.50 -0.10 -16.22
CA ALA A 82 -5.64 1.03 -15.88
C ALA A 82 -6.35 2.37 -16.10
N LYS A 83 -7.20 2.47 -17.13
CA LYS A 83 -8.01 3.67 -17.37
C LYS A 83 -9.07 3.85 -16.28
N VAL A 84 -9.74 2.78 -15.90
CA VAL A 84 -10.80 2.78 -14.88
C VAL A 84 -10.24 3.09 -13.49
N ILE A 85 -9.09 2.52 -13.13
CA ILE A 85 -8.40 2.80 -11.87
C ILE A 85 -7.95 4.27 -11.83
N ASN A 86 -7.39 4.80 -12.92
CA ASN A 86 -7.05 6.23 -13.00
C ASN A 86 -8.26 7.17 -12.82
N GLU A 87 -9.45 6.78 -13.29
CA GLU A 87 -10.67 7.55 -13.03
C GLU A 87 -11.14 7.40 -11.57
N LEU A 88 -10.98 6.21 -10.97
CA LEU A 88 -11.29 5.96 -9.56
C LEU A 88 -10.44 6.79 -8.61
N GLU A 89 -9.14 6.89 -8.85
CA GLU A 89 -8.26 7.74 -8.04
C GLU A 89 -8.73 9.21 -8.02
N LYS A 90 -9.32 9.69 -9.11
CA LYS A 90 -9.90 11.04 -9.19
C LYS A 90 -11.22 11.18 -8.42
N THR A 91 -11.99 10.10 -8.30
CA THR A 91 -13.38 10.10 -7.78
C THR A 91 -13.52 9.47 -6.38
N LYS A 92 -12.37 9.08 -5.80
CA LYS A 92 -12.08 8.65 -4.42
C LYS A 92 -12.69 7.35 -3.89
N GLU A 93 -13.88 6.87 -4.26
CA GLU A 93 -14.46 5.72 -3.51
C GLU A 93 -15.18 4.64 -4.33
N ARG A 94 -15.87 4.94 -5.43
CA ARG A 94 -16.56 3.93 -6.26
C ARG A 94 -16.88 4.47 -7.64
N ILE A 95 -16.70 3.65 -8.67
CA ILE A 95 -17.15 3.97 -10.02
C ILE A 95 -18.03 2.84 -10.52
N ARG A 96 -19.19 3.21 -11.04
CA ARG A 96 -20.02 2.31 -11.83
C ARG A 96 -19.87 2.72 -13.28
N ILE A 97 -19.33 1.83 -14.11
CA ILE A 97 -19.18 2.07 -15.54
C ILE A 97 -20.39 1.52 -16.24
N GLU A 98 -21.07 2.41 -16.95
CA GLU A 98 -22.37 2.13 -17.54
C GLU A 98 -22.27 1.25 -18.80
N LYS A 99 -23.15 0.23 -18.79
CA LYS A 99 -23.79 -0.47 -19.92
C LYS A 99 -22.91 -0.74 -21.16
N PHE A 100 -22.06 -1.76 -21.05
CA PHE A 100 -21.52 -2.48 -22.19
C PHE A 100 -22.64 -3.27 -22.88
N VAL A 101 -22.68 -3.26 -24.20
CA VAL A 101 -23.53 -4.16 -24.98
C VAL A 101 -22.68 -5.37 -25.40
N ILE A 102 -22.97 -6.52 -24.81
CA ILE A 102 -22.27 -7.77 -25.11
C ILE A 102 -23.14 -8.59 -26.06
N LYS A 103 -22.62 -8.90 -27.26
CA LYS A 103 -23.31 -9.77 -28.21
C LYS A 103 -22.90 -11.22 -28.00
N ILE A 104 -23.85 -12.07 -27.60
CA ILE A 104 -23.64 -13.52 -27.46
C ILE A 104 -24.71 -14.25 -28.27
N GLY A 105 -24.30 -15.04 -29.27
CA GLY A 105 -25.22 -15.87 -30.06
C GLY A 105 -26.38 -15.10 -30.69
N GLY A 106 -26.13 -13.88 -31.18
CA GLY A 106 -27.15 -13.01 -31.80
C GLY A 106 -28.04 -12.23 -30.82
N LYS A 107 -27.90 -12.42 -29.50
CA LYS A 107 -28.59 -11.61 -28.47
C LYS A 107 -27.66 -10.53 -27.92
N SER A 108 -28.18 -9.31 -27.81
CA SER A 108 -27.49 -8.19 -27.14
C SER A 108 -27.85 -8.18 -25.66
N LEU A 109 -26.85 -8.37 -24.80
CA LEU A 109 -26.97 -8.29 -23.35
C LEU A 109 -26.40 -6.95 -22.87
N VAL A 110 -27.11 -6.31 -21.95
CA VAL A 110 -26.63 -5.10 -21.29
C VAL A 110 -25.88 -5.51 -20.04
N ALA A 111 -24.59 -5.19 -19.97
CA ALA A 111 -23.73 -5.47 -18.83
C ALA A 111 -23.22 -4.17 -18.21
N SER A 112 -23.10 -4.09 -16.89
CA SER A 112 -22.45 -2.97 -16.21
C SER A 112 -21.32 -3.48 -15.35
N LEU A 113 -20.24 -2.72 -15.27
CA LEU A 113 -19.14 -2.98 -14.34
C LEU A 113 -19.25 -2.04 -13.16
N GLU A 114 -19.01 -2.58 -11.99
CA GLU A 114 -18.84 -1.81 -10.77
C GLU A 114 -17.43 -2.03 -10.28
N VAL A 115 -16.71 -0.94 -10.02
CA VAL A 115 -15.36 -1.00 -9.48
C VAL A 115 -15.31 -0.24 -8.16
N ILE A 116 -14.82 -0.92 -7.14
CA ILE A 116 -14.75 -0.43 -5.75
C ILE A 116 -13.31 -0.56 -5.28
N LYS A 117 -12.75 0.51 -4.71
CA LYS A 117 -11.47 0.44 -4.00
C LYS A 117 -11.71 -0.20 -2.64
N LEU A 118 -11.08 -1.35 -2.40
CA LEU A 118 -11.18 -2.08 -1.14
C LEU A 118 -10.19 -1.55 -0.11
N GLY A 119 -8.99 -1.16 -0.55
CA GLY A 119 -7.94 -0.70 0.34
C GLY A 119 -6.70 -0.24 -0.41
N SER A 120 -5.79 0.35 0.36
CA SER A 120 -4.45 0.72 -0.11
C SER A 120 -3.44 0.47 0.99
N LEU A 121 -2.32 -0.17 0.64
CA LEU A 121 -1.19 -0.41 1.52
C LEU A 121 0.04 0.24 0.92
N THR A 122 0.71 1.07 1.71
CA THR A 122 1.98 1.70 1.32
C THR A 122 3.10 1.09 2.15
N ILE A 123 4.09 0.48 1.48
CA ILE A 123 5.21 -0.21 2.13
C ILE A 123 6.52 0.46 1.73
N PRO A 124 7.45 0.77 2.66
CA PRO A 124 8.77 1.24 2.32
C PRO A 124 9.51 0.22 1.45
N ARG A 125 10.11 0.67 0.35
CA ARG A 125 10.83 -0.20 -0.59
C ARG A 125 11.97 -0.96 0.07
N ASN A 126 12.64 -0.31 1.02
CA ASN A 126 13.72 -0.89 1.82
C ASN A 126 13.30 -1.09 3.28
N TYR A 127 12.30 -1.95 3.50
CA TYR A 127 11.87 -2.36 4.85
C TYR A 127 13.03 -2.91 5.70
N LEU A 128 13.96 -3.66 5.09
CA LEU A 128 15.16 -4.17 5.77
C LEU A 128 16.05 -3.03 6.28
N ALA A 129 16.28 -2.00 5.46
CA ALA A 129 17.09 -0.85 5.87
C ALA A 129 16.40 -0.06 6.99
N LEU A 130 15.08 0.11 6.90
CA LEU A 130 14.28 0.74 7.96
C LEU A 130 14.44 -0.02 9.30
N ALA A 131 14.29 -1.35 9.27
CA ALA A 131 14.42 -2.20 10.44
C ALA A 131 15.83 -2.16 11.04
N LEU A 132 16.87 -2.18 10.19
CA LEU A 132 18.26 -2.05 10.62
C LEU A 132 18.52 -0.70 11.29
N ILE A 133 18.05 0.40 10.73
CA ILE A 133 18.24 1.75 11.29
C ILE A 133 17.56 1.87 12.64
N LEU A 134 16.31 1.44 12.76
CA LEU A 134 15.57 1.45 14.03
C LEU A 134 16.27 0.57 15.07
N GLY A 135 16.73 -0.63 14.68
CA GLY A 135 17.48 -1.53 15.54
C GLY A 135 18.78 -0.93 16.06
N LEU A 136 19.60 -0.37 15.15
CA LEU A 136 20.89 0.24 15.49
C LEU A 136 20.71 1.48 16.38
N SER A 137 19.65 2.26 16.14
CA SER A 137 19.26 3.39 16.99
C SER A 137 18.87 2.95 18.40
N GLY A 138 18.07 1.89 18.51
CA GLY A 138 17.68 1.31 19.80
C GLY A 138 18.90 0.84 20.61
N VAL A 139 19.86 0.18 19.95
CA VAL A 139 21.12 -0.24 20.58
C VAL A 139 21.93 0.97 21.05
N LEU A 140 22.07 2.01 20.23
CA LEU A 140 22.80 3.23 20.60
C LEU A 140 22.17 3.96 21.78
N ILE A 141 20.83 4.00 21.87
CA ILE A 141 20.11 4.57 23.01
C ILE A 141 20.38 3.76 24.28
N LEU A 142 20.32 2.42 24.20
CA LEU A 142 20.61 1.55 25.34
C LEU A 142 22.05 1.71 25.84
N VAL A 143 23.03 1.76 24.93
CA VAL A 143 24.44 2.01 25.28
C VAL A 143 24.60 3.39 25.93
N SER A 144 23.94 4.41 25.38
CA SER A 144 23.98 5.77 25.93
C SER A 144 23.40 5.84 27.35
N LEU A 145 22.28 5.15 27.60
CA LEU A 145 21.68 5.04 28.93
C LEU A 145 22.60 4.30 29.91
N PHE A 146 23.20 3.19 29.50
CA PHE A 146 24.11 2.40 30.33
C PHE A 146 25.36 3.20 30.74
N VAL A 147 25.91 4.00 29.82
CA VAL A 147 27.06 4.88 30.10
C VAL A 147 26.63 6.10 30.95
N ALA A 148 25.44 6.66 30.73
CA ALA A 148 24.96 7.82 31.47
C ALA A 148 24.58 7.50 32.93
N PHE A 149 24.04 6.30 33.20
CA PHE A 149 23.57 5.88 34.52
C PHE A 149 24.62 5.99 35.65
N PRO A 150 25.89 5.52 35.49
CA PRO A 150 26.92 5.69 36.51
C PRO A 150 27.48 7.12 36.62
N LEU A 151 27.21 8.01 35.66
CA LEU A 151 27.68 9.40 35.62
C LEU A 151 26.70 10.40 36.28
N ILE A 152 25.51 9.94 36.67
CA ILE A 152 24.54 10.74 37.41
C ILE A 152 25.09 10.95 38.83
N PRO A 153 25.29 12.20 39.29
CA PRO A 153 25.72 12.45 40.66
C PRO A 153 24.66 11.88 41.60
N ARG A 154 25.08 10.95 42.49
CA ARG A 154 24.24 10.51 43.60
C ARG A 154 23.92 11.73 44.45
N THR A 155 22.74 12.31 44.27
CA THR A 155 22.21 13.29 45.22
C THR A 155 22.01 12.55 46.53
N ARG A 156 22.91 12.77 47.49
CA ARG A 156 22.68 12.37 48.87
C ARG A 156 21.50 13.20 49.34
N ILE A 157 20.32 12.58 49.41
CA ILE A 157 19.18 13.16 50.11
C ILE A 157 19.56 13.05 51.59
N THR A 158 20.07 14.15 52.15
CA THR A 158 20.22 14.38 53.59
C THR A 158 19.06 15.21 54.08
#